data_AF-A0A662JS34-F1
#
_entry.id   AF-A0A662JS34-F1
#
_cell.length_a   1.000
_cell.length_b   1.000
_cell.length_c   1.000
_cell.angle_alpha   90.00
_cell.angle_beta   90.00
_cell.angle_gamma   90.00
#
_symmetry.space_group_name_H-M   'P 1'
#
loop_
_entity.id
_entity.type
_entity.pdbx_description
1 polymer ?
#
loop_
_entity_poly.entity_id
_entity_poly.type
_entity_poly.pdbx_seq_one_letter_code
_entity_poly.pdbx_strand_id
1 'polypeptide(L)'
;MMFSKVDAAKYPFIKLASKLVEDFDQRLGLEVIASPGSDVLKRSVERIREAVYVKSTSFFREDLDVEVLSYPLALLIVKAVGDSRLFNLYAEAEKNRVFLNMLSESSSKVVALARDGFDWEVLEDGGKLKLKFNNYLEVAPALLDPYWKLVNRSLRYGYVEVSKRELARLIAEAFRSKILKRIEELDLSTVPGFLKPTVDMVRNEVLSALPKADINYEVSEFRPSALPPCIAQLLKDAEEGKNIPHMARFTLATFLISIGKRPEEVLEVFRRLPDFDEAKTLYHLRHVAGEIGSRTKYVPPSCATLRTFGLCVSPDDVCSKVRHPLAYYKLKLRRIQHGGKGKNAVS
;
A
#
# COMPACT_ATOMS: atom_id res chain seq x y z
N MET A 1 -1.69 31.82 2.89
CA MET A 1 -2.75 31.61 1.86
C MET A 1 -3.98 31.10 2.56
N MET A 2 -5.16 31.64 2.25
CA MET A 2 -6.43 31.16 2.84
C MET A 2 -7.03 30.09 1.93
N PHE A 3 -7.45 28.95 2.51
CA PHE A 3 -8.14 27.90 1.77
C PHE A 3 -9.65 28.16 1.72
N SER A 4 -10.26 27.79 0.60
CA SER A 4 -11.70 27.82 0.38
C SER A 4 -12.35 26.49 0.75
N LYS A 5 -13.68 26.46 0.82
CA LYS A 5 -14.45 25.22 0.98
C LYS A 5 -14.22 24.22 -0.16
N VAL A 6 -14.03 24.72 -1.39
CA VAL A 6 -13.66 23.88 -2.55
C VAL A 6 -12.31 23.21 -2.33
N ASP A 7 -11.35 23.91 -1.71
CA ASP A 7 -10.06 23.32 -1.38
C ASP A 7 -10.20 22.22 -0.33
N ALA A 8 -11.03 22.43 0.70
CA ALA A 8 -11.32 21.41 1.71
C ALA A 8 -11.95 20.14 1.09
N ALA A 9 -12.87 20.31 0.14
CA ALA A 9 -13.46 19.20 -0.60
C ALA A 9 -12.46 18.48 -1.52
N LYS A 10 -11.53 19.23 -2.16
CA LYS A 10 -10.49 18.64 -3.02
C LYS A 10 -9.37 17.96 -2.25
N TYR A 11 -9.04 18.46 -1.07
CA TYR A 11 -7.86 18.09 -0.29
C TYR A 11 -8.25 17.77 1.16
N PRO A 12 -8.77 16.56 1.44
CA PRO A 12 -9.32 16.21 2.76
C PRO A 12 -8.31 16.20 3.92
N PHE A 13 -7.01 16.37 3.62
CA PHE A 13 -5.92 16.36 4.60
C PHE A 13 -5.57 17.74 5.17
N ILE A 14 -6.15 18.82 4.63
CA ILE A 14 -5.89 20.19 5.11
C ILE A 14 -6.67 20.49 6.39
N LYS A 15 -6.18 21.41 7.21
CA LYS A 15 -6.77 21.73 8.53
C LYS A 15 -8.20 22.24 8.42
N LEU A 16 -8.51 23.00 7.35
CA LEU A 16 -9.87 23.48 7.08
C LEU A 16 -10.86 22.33 6.86
N ALA A 17 -10.45 21.24 6.18
CA ALA A 17 -11.33 20.09 5.96
C ALA A 17 -11.68 19.40 7.27
N SER A 18 -10.70 19.21 8.16
CA SER A 18 -10.93 18.65 9.50
C SER A 18 -11.88 19.52 10.32
N LYS A 19 -11.67 20.83 10.33
CA LYS A 19 -12.55 21.77 11.03
C LYS A 19 -14.00 21.72 10.53
N LEU A 20 -14.20 21.67 9.21
CA LEU A 20 -15.55 21.57 8.65
C LEU A 20 -16.25 20.28 9.08
N VAL A 21 -15.54 19.14 9.07
CA VAL A 21 -16.09 17.85 9.53
C VAL A 21 -16.49 17.92 11.00
N GLU A 22 -15.65 18.49 11.86
CA GLU A 22 -15.94 18.68 13.29
C GLU A 22 -17.16 19.57 13.51
N ASP A 23 -17.24 20.70 12.81
CA ASP A 23 -18.38 21.63 12.90
C ASP A 23 -19.70 20.95 12.46
N PHE A 24 -19.66 20.11 11.43
CA PHE A 24 -20.84 19.36 10.97
C PHE A 24 -21.26 18.26 11.93
N ASP A 25 -20.30 17.50 12.46
CA ASP A 25 -20.59 16.43 13.41
C ASP A 25 -21.22 16.99 14.70
N GLN A 26 -20.71 18.12 15.21
CA GLN A 26 -21.29 18.81 16.36
C GLN A 26 -22.72 19.33 16.11
N ARG A 27 -23.03 19.73 14.88
CA ARG A 27 -24.33 20.32 14.52
C ARG A 27 -25.40 19.30 14.17
N LEU A 28 -25.03 18.24 13.44
CA LEU A 28 -25.96 17.28 12.85
C LEU A 28 -25.89 15.91 13.53
N GLY A 29 -24.72 15.53 14.03
CA GLY A 29 -24.42 14.19 14.52
C GLY A 29 -24.25 13.16 13.40
N LEU A 30 -23.42 12.14 13.68
CA LEU A 30 -23.16 11.04 12.76
C LEU A 30 -24.42 10.30 12.29
N GLU A 31 -25.46 10.19 13.13
CA GLU A 31 -26.72 9.52 12.77
C GLU A 31 -27.44 10.19 11.60
N VAL A 32 -27.49 11.52 11.57
CA VAL A 32 -28.11 12.27 10.48
C VAL A 32 -27.23 12.21 9.23
N ILE A 33 -25.91 12.44 9.40
CA ILE A 33 -24.93 12.42 8.32
C ILE A 33 -24.92 11.07 7.61
N ALA A 34 -24.98 9.98 8.37
CA ALA A 34 -24.91 8.62 7.85
C ALA A 34 -26.28 7.93 7.75
N SER A 35 -27.37 8.71 7.80
CA SER A 35 -28.74 8.19 7.72
C SER A 35 -28.97 7.45 6.39
N PRO A 36 -29.79 6.38 6.38
CA PRO A 36 -30.14 5.67 5.16
C PRO A 36 -30.72 6.61 4.10
N GLY A 37 -30.11 6.63 2.91
CA GLY A 37 -30.55 7.47 1.80
C GLY A 37 -30.03 8.91 1.80
N SER A 38 -29.26 9.32 2.83
CA SER A 38 -28.53 10.59 2.80
C SER A 38 -27.55 10.65 1.63
N ASP A 39 -27.34 11.84 1.08
CA ASP A 39 -26.42 12.03 -0.04
C ASP A 39 -24.97 11.82 0.39
N VAL A 40 -24.63 12.10 1.66
CA VAL A 40 -23.32 11.78 2.24
C VAL A 40 -23.06 10.27 2.22
N LEU A 41 -24.02 9.45 2.67
CA LEU A 41 -23.87 7.99 2.66
C LEU A 41 -23.75 7.45 1.22
N LYS A 42 -24.62 7.92 0.31
CA LYS A 42 -24.56 7.54 -1.11
C LYS A 42 -23.20 7.88 -1.71
N ARG A 43 -22.72 9.11 -1.50
CA ARG A 43 -21.43 9.57 -2.00
C ARG A 43 -20.27 8.79 -1.38
N SER A 44 -20.35 8.46 -0.10
CA SER A 44 -19.33 7.64 0.58
C SER A 44 -19.20 6.25 -0.05
N VAL A 45 -20.33 5.59 -0.32
CA VAL A 45 -20.35 4.27 -0.99
C VAL A 45 -19.84 4.40 -2.43
N GLU A 46 -20.23 5.45 -3.15
CA GLU A 46 -19.74 5.71 -4.50
C GLU A 46 -18.21 5.88 -4.54
N ARG A 47 -17.62 6.66 -3.62
CA ARG A 47 -16.15 6.78 -3.50
C ARG A 47 -15.46 5.44 -3.31
N ILE A 48 -16.05 4.55 -2.50
CA ILE A 48 -15.51 3.20 -2.27
C ILE A 48 -15.58 2.37 -3.56
N ARG A 49 -16.70 2.43 -4.29
CA ARG A 49 -16.86 1.76 -5.59
C ARG A 49 -15.86 2.28 -6.62
N GLU A 50 -15.70 3.59 -6.73
CA GLU A 50 -14.72 4.22 -7.61
C GLU A 50 -13.30 3.75 -7.29
N ALA A 51 -12.96 3.60 -6.02
CA ALA A 51 -11.67 3.05 -5.62
C ALA A 51 -11.45 1.61 -6.10
N VAL A 52 -12.49 0.78 -6.07
CA VAL A 52 -12.43 -0.63 -6.49
C VAL A 52 -12.37 -0.76 -8.01
N TYR A 53 -13.23 -0.06 -8.74
CA TYR A 53 -13.41 -0.27 -10.18
C TYR A 53 -12.61 0.70 -11.05
N VAL A 54 -12.50 1.97 -10.64
CA VAL A 54 -11.91 3.05 -11.44
C VAL A 54 -10.48 3.39 -10.98
N LYS A 55 -10.12 3.06 -9.74
CA LYS A 55 -8.80 3.33 -9.11
C LYS A 55 -8.48 4.83 -8.93
N SER A 56 -9.51 5.67 -8.98
CA SER A 56 -9.47 7.09 -8.64
C SER A 56 -10.87 7.53 -8.25
N THR A 57 -11.00 8.35 -7.22
CA THR A 57 -12.30 8.90 -6.82
C THR A 57 -12.61 10.17 -7.61
N SER A 58 -13.89 10.38 -7.94
CA SER A 58 -14.38 11.59 -8.62
C SER A 58 -14.54 12.75 -7.64
N PHE A 59 -14.99 13.92 -8.12
CA PHE A 59 -15.29 15.09 -7.29
C PHE A 59 -16.78 15.44 -7.46
N PHE A 60 -17.57 15.30 -6.40
CA PHE A 60 -18.97 15.70 -6.37
C PHE A 60 -19.05 17.23 -6.28
N ARG A 61 -19.59 17.86 -7.33
CA ARG A 61 -19.57 19.33 -7.50
C ARG A 61 -20.83 19.98 -6.98
N GLU A 62 -21.89 19.20 -6.87
CA GLU A 62 -23.26 19.62 -6.59
C GLU A 62 -23.37 20.13 -5.15
N ASP A 63 -22.72 19.46 -4.20
CA ASP A 63 -22.70 19.86 -2.79
C ASP A 63 -21.33 19.59 -2.14
N LEU A 64 -20.66 20.68 -1.74
CA LEU A 64 -19.34 20.62 -1.11
C LEU A 64 -19.38 20.05 0.32
N ASP A 65 -20.50 20.16 1.04
CA ASP A 65 -20.65 19.57 2.37
C ASP A 65 -20.76 18.06 2.27
N VAL A 66 -21.55 17.57 1.32
CA VAL A 66 -21.62 16.15 0.98
C VAL A 66 -20.23 15.62 0.61
N GLU A 67 -19.50 16.34 -0.24
CA GLU A 67 -18.18 15.91 -0.68
C GLU A 67 -17.16 15.88 0.48
N VAL A 68 -17.16 16.88 1.37
CA VAL A 68 -16.30 16.93 2.57
C VAL A 68 -16.64 15.82 3.56
N LEU A 69 -17.92 15.61 3.87
CA LEU A 69 -18.38 14.61 4.84
C LEU A 69 -18.29 13.18 4.33
N SER A 70 -18.35 12.97 3.01
CA SER A 70 -18.26 11.63 2.42
C SER A 70 -16.90 10.97 2.62
N TYR A 71 -15.82 11.76 2.75
CA TYR A 71 -14.48 11.23 2.97
C TYR A 71 -14.34 10.50 4.32
N PRO A 72 -14.60 11.13 5.48
CA PRO A 72 -14.49 10.44 6.77
C PRO A 72 -15.51 9.30 6.92
N LEU A 73 -16.72 9.43 6.38
CA LEU A 73 -17.71 8.35 6.41
C LEU A 73 -17.27 7.15 5.56
N ALA A 74 -16.67 7.37 4.38
CA ALA A 74 -16.09 6.30 3.59
C ALA A 74 -14.94 5.59 4.33
N LEU A 75 -14.07 6.31 5.06
CA LEU A 75 -13.04 5.67 5.89
C LEU A 75 -13.62 4.77 6.97
N LEU A 76 -14.71 5.21 7.63
CA LEU A 76 -15.40 4.42 8.65
C LEU A 76 -15.97 3.13 8.06
N ILE A 77 -16.63 3.22 6.90
CA ILE A 77 -17.18 2.05 6.19
C ILE A 77 -16.05 1.11 5.74
N VAL A 78 -14.97 1.65 5.16
CA VAL A 78 -13.80 0.86 4.74
C VAL A 78 -13.22 0.10 5.92
N LYS A 79 -12.98 0.77 7.06
CA LYS A 79 -12.49 0.12 8.28
C LYS A 79 -13.45 -0.95 8.78
N ALA A 80 -14.76 -0.69 8.80
CA ALA A 80 -15.78 -1.64 9.23
C ALA A 80 -15.89 -2.89 8.34
N VAL A 81 -15.61 -2.76 7.04
CA VAL A 81 -15.53 -3.92 6.13
C VAL A 81 -14.42 -4.87 6.55
N GLY A 82 -13.27 -4.34 6.99
CA GLY A 82 -12.17 -5.11 7.58
C GLY A 82 -11.25 -5.82 6.57
N ASP A 83 -11.31 -5.46 5.28
CA ASP A 83 -10.46 -6.07 4.24
C ASP A 83 -9.26 -5.18 3.90
N SER A 84 -8.05 -5.66 4.18
CA SER A 84 -6.79 -4.93 3.92
C SER A 84 -6.57 -4.57 2.45
N ARG A 85 -7.15 -5.33 1.50
CA ARG A 85 -7.09 -5.00 0.07
C ARG A 85 -7.90 -3.75 -0.22
N LEU A 86 -9.07 -3.62 0.41
CA LEU A 86 -9.92 -2.44 0.29
C LEU A 86 -9.24 -1.20 0.87
N PHE A 87 -8.55 -1.34 2.01
CA PHE A 87 -7.81 -0.22 2.62
C PHE A 87 -6.80 0.35 1.63
N ASN A 88 -6.03 -0.53 0.98
CA ASN A 88 -5.02 -0.13 0.00
C ASN A 88 -5.63 0.46 -1.27
N LEU A 89 -6.72 -0.11 -1.79
CA LEU A 89 -7.40 0.43 -2.98
C LEU A 89 -8.00 1.80 -2.73
N TYR A 90 -8.66 1.98 -1.60
CA TYR A 90 -9.24 3.27 -1.21
C TYR A 90 -8.15 4.33 -1.05
N ALA A 91 -7.08 4.03 -0.31
CA ALA A 91 -5.97 4.94 -0.12
C ALA A 91 -5.29 5.31 -1.46
N GLU A 92 -5.11 4.35 -2.38
CA GLU A 92 -4.51 4.60 -3.69
C GLU A 92 -5.41 5.47 -4.59
N ALA A 93 -6.72 5.25 -4.56
CA ALA A 93 -7.68 6.04 -5.33
C ALA A 93 -7.75 7.50 -4.86
N GLU A 94 -7.78 7.72 -3.55
CA GLU A 94 -7.74 9.05 -2.95
C GLU A 94 -6.40 9.76 -3.21
N LYS A 95 -5.27 9.02 -3.16
CA LYS A 95 -3.97 9.53 -3.61
C LYS A 95 -4.02 10.01 -5.04
N ASN A 96 -4.56 9.20 -5.95
CA ASN A 96 -4.62 9.52 -7.38
C ASN A 96 -5.46 10.78 -7.62
N ARG A 97 -6.62 10.89 -6.98
CA ARG A 97 -7.47 12.07 -7.06
C ARG A 97 -6.74 13.34 -6.61
N VAL A 98 -6.14 13.32 -5.41
CA VAL A 98 -5.41 14.47 -4.86
C VAL A 98 -4.22 14.86 -5.75
N PHE A 99 -3.48 13.88 -6.26
CA PHE A 99 -2.37 14.13 -7.17
C PHE A 99 -2.84 14.81 -8.46
N LEU A 100 -3.90 14.29 -9.10
CA LEU A 100 -4.45 14.86 -10.33
C LEU A 100 -4.97 16.29 -10.13
N ASN A 101 -5.65 16.55 -9.00
CA ASN A 101 -6.10 17.89 -8.64
C ASN A 101 -4.92 18.87 -8.53
N MET A 102 -3.81 18.48 -7.89
CA MET A 102 -2.64 19.35 -7.72
C MET A 102 -1.89 19.67 -9.03
N LEU A 103 -2.07 18.89 -10.10
CA LEU A 103 -1.40 19.16 -11.38
C LEU A 103 -1.85 20.49 -11.99
N SER A 104 -3.13 20.84 -11.83
CA SER A 104 -3.72 22.09 -12.34
C SER A 104 -3.58 23.27 -11.37
N GLU A 105 -3.09 23.06 -10.15
CA GLU A 105 -2.88 24.14 -9.17
C GLU A 105 -1.57 24.93 -9.44
N SER A 106 -1.50 26.16 -8.93
CA SER A 106 -0.26 26.95 -8.95
C SER A 106 0.79 26.39 -7.99
N SER A 107 2.07 26.68 -8.24
CA SER A 107 3.17 26.23 -7.34
C SER A 107 2.97 26.72 -5.90
N SER A 108 2.57 27.98 -5.72
CA SER A 108 2.28 28.56 -4.40
C SER A 108 1.14 27.83 -3.67
N LYS A 109 0.14 27.32 -4.39
CA LYS A 109 -0.96 26.54 -3.81
C LYS A 109 -0.47 25.17 -3.34
N VAL A 110 0.33 24.48 -4.15
CA VAL A 110 0.92 23.18 -3.77
C VAL A 110 1.85 23.33 -2.56
N VAL A 111 2.63 24.41 -2.48
CA VAL A 111 3.44 24.74 -1.29
C VAL A 111 2.56 24.98 -0.06
N ALA A 112 1.46 25.72 -0.20
CA ALA A 112 0.52 25.93 0.90
C ALA A 112 -0.10 24.61 1.39
N LEU A 113 -0.44 23.69 0.49
CA LEU A 113 -0.98 22.36 0.84
C LEU A 113 0.05 21.52 1.61
N ALA A 114 1.32 21.54 1.21
CA ALA A 114 2.40 20.85 1.94
C ALA A 114 2.55 21.37 3.37
N ARG A 115 2.55 22.70 3.54
CA ARG A 115 2.70 23.36 4.84
C ARG A 115 1.50 23.12 5.75
N ASP A 116 0.28 23.21 5.23
CA ASP A 116 -0.92 23.06 6.06
C ASP A 116 -1.25 21.61 6.39
N GLY A 117 -1.10 20.70 5.43
CA GLY A 117 -1.50 19.30 5.56
C GLY A 117 -0.51 18.42 6.34
N PHE A 118 0.77 18.79 6.31
CA PHE A 118 1.89 17.96 6.76
C PHE A 118 2.98 18.76 7.50
N ASP A 119 2.79 20.06 7.73
CA ASP A 119 3.76 20.94 8.39
C ASP A 119 5.17 20.88 7.76
N TRP A 120 5.22 20.69 6.44
CA TRP A 120 6.48 20.58 5.69
C TRP A 120 7.14 21.93 5.43
N GLU A 121 8.47 21.96 5.54
CA GLU A 121 9.28 23.12 5.23
C GLU A 121 9.70 23.12 3.75
N VAL A 122 9.10 24.04 2.99
CA VAL A 122 9.36 24.22 1.56
C VAL A 122 9.81 25.65 1.30
N LEU A 123 10.96 25.83 0.66
CA LEU A 123 11.46 27.12 0.21
C LEU A 123 11.18 27.31 -1.27
N GLU A 124 10.88 28.56 -1.65
CA GLU A 124 10.73 29.00 -3.03
C GLU A 124 11.88 29.96 -3.33
N ASP A 125 12.76 29.59 -4.26
CA ASP A 125 13.97 30.36 -4.58
C ASP A 125 14.22 30.35 -6.09
N GLY A 126 14.13 31.52 -6.73
CA GLY A 126 14.36 31.67 -8.17
C GLY A 126 13.46 30.79 -9.06
N GLY A 127 12.22 30.52 -8.63
CA GLY A 127 11.28 29.63 -9.34
C GLY A 127 11.50 28.13 -9.09
N LYS A 128 12.48 27.76 -8.25
CA LYS A 128 12.72 26.38 -7.81
C LYS A 128 12.09 26.13 -6.45
N LEU A 129 11.56 24.93 -6.25
CA LEU A 129 11.07 24.48 -4.95
C LEU A 129 12.14 23.62 -4.28
N LYS A 130 12.34 23.84 -2.97
CA LYS A 130 13.32 23.12 -2.17
C LYS A 130 12.62 22.59 -0.91
N LEU A 131 12.50 21.27 -0.79
CA LEU A 131 11.87 20.59 0.36
C LEU A 131 12.95 20.19 1.37
N LYS A 132 12.75 20.46 2.66
CA LYS A 132 13.71 20.04 3.69
C LYS A 132 13.90 18.54 3.69
N PHE A 133 15.15 18.08 3.82
CA PHE A 133 15.50 16.68 3.58
C PHE A 133 14.77 15.69 4.51
N ASN A 134 14.47 16.07 5.76
CA ASN A 134 13.73 15.24 6.71
C ASN A 134 12.28 15.04 6.25
N ASN A 135 11.60 16.09 5.77
CA ASN A 135 10.25 15.97 5.19
C ASN A 135 10.26 15.14 3.91
N TYR A 136 11.33 15.26 3.10
CA TYR A 136 11.50 14.40 1.93
C TYR A 136 11.62 12.92 2.31
N LEU A 137 12.46 12.60 3.30
CA LEU A 137 12.73 11.23 3.76
C LEU A 137 11.55 10.57 4.48
N GLU A 138 10.60 11.35 4.98
CA GLU A 138 9.35 10.83 5.57
C GLU A 138 8.55 9.98 4.56
N VAL A 139 8.60 10.33 3.27
CA VAL A 139 7.71 9.76 2.24
C VAL A 139 8.46 9.10 1.09
N ALA A 140 9.62 9.64 0.70
CA ALA A 140 10.39 9.13 -0.44
C ALA A 140 10.70 7.61 -0.40
N PRO A 141 10.94 6.97 0.77
CA PRO A 141 11.16 5.52 0.82
C PRO A 141 9.97 4.67 0.34
N ALA A 142 8.74 5.18 0.41
CA ALA A 142 7.55 4.51 -0.12
C ALA A 142 7.49 4.55 -1.66
N LEU A 143 8.22 5.49 -2.28
CA LEU A 143 8.32 5.62 -3.73
C LEU A 143 9.47 4.75 -4.24
N LEU A 144 9.12 3.54 -4.67
CA LEU A 144 10.08 2.46 -4.99
C LEU A 144 11.02 2.74 -6.16
N ASP A 145 10.74 3.74 -6.99
CA ASP A 145 11.59 4.10 -8.12
C ASP A 145 12.94 4.68 -7.60
N PRO A 146 14.10 4.17 -8.07
CA PRO A 146 15.41 4.65 -7.66
C PRO A 146 15.59 6.18 -7.75
N TYR A 147 14.86 6.85 -8.64
CA TYR A 147 14.82 8.30 -8.77
C TYR A 147 14.52 9.04 -7.45
N TRP A 148 13.73 8.42 -6.56
CA TRP A 148 13.36 9.02 -5.28
C TRP A 148 14.37 8.76 -4.16
N LYS A 149 15.37 7.91 -4.36
CA LYS A 149 16.41 7.71 -3.34
C LYS A 149 17.19 9.00 -3.15
N LEU A 150 17.37 9.46 -1.91
CA LEU A 150 18.04 10.73 -1.60
C LEU A 150 19.44 10.84 -2.22
N VAL A 151 20.18 9.73 -2.31
CA VAL A 151 21.49 9.65 -2.96
C VAL A 151 21.48 10.03 -4.44
N ASN A 152 20.31 9.97 -5.09
CA ASN A 152 20.09 10.31 -6.49
C ASN A 152 19.46 11.71 -6.67
N ARG A 153 19.43 12.54 -5.61
CA ARG A 153 18.79 13.86 -5.60
C ARG A 153 19.82 14.98 -5.40
N SER A 154 19.47 16.18 -5.88
CA SER A 154 20.21 17.40 -5.56
C SER A 154 19.86 17.88 -4.15
N LEU A 155 20.76 17.66 -3.19
CA LEU A 155 20.66 18.11 -1.81
C LEU A 155 21.68 19.24 -1.56
N ARG A 156 21.22 20.43 -1.18
CA ARG A 156 22.08 21.57 -0.83
C ARG A 156 21.54 22.29 0.40
N TYR A 157 22.43 22.60 1.35
CA TYR A 157 22.09 23.32 2.59
C TYR A 157 20.91 22.70 3.37
N GLY A 158 20.76 21.38 3.33
CA GLY A 158 19.67 20.66 4.02
C GLY A 158 18.36 20.57 3.23
N TYR A 159 18.31 21.02 1.97
CA TYR A 159 17.10 20.96 1.15
C TYR A 159 17.30 20.19 -0.15
N VAL A 160 16.29 19.40 -0.51
CA VAL A 160 16.18 18.63 -1.74
C VAL A 160 15.46 19.46 -2.79
N GLU A 161 16.07 19.66 -3.96
CA GLU A 161 15.41 20.31 -5.09
C GLU A 161 14.30 19.42 -5.65
N VAL A 162 13.10 19.99 -5.80
CA VAL A 162 11.91 19.31 -6.32
C VAL A 162 11.15 20.24 -7.26
N SER A 163 10.55 19.68 -8.31
CA SER A 163 9.57 20.36 -9.15
C SER A 163 8.19 20.39 -8.48
N LYS A 164 7.28 21.24 -8.97
CA LYS A 164 5.87 21.26 -8.53
C LYS A 164 5.23 19.87 -8.61
N ARG A 165 5.49 19.13 -9.69
CA ARG A 165 4.94 17.79 -9.91
C ARG A 165 5.49 16.78 -8.92
N GLU A 166 6.77 16.88 -8.57
CA GLU A 166 7.39 16.00 -7.57
C GLU A 166 6.88 16.31 -6.17
N LEU A 167 6.75 17.59 -5.81
CA LEU A 167 6.13 17.98 -4.54
C LEU A 167 4.69 17.47 -4.45
N ALA A 168 3.88 17.62 -5.51
CA ALA A 168 2.54 17.05 -5.58
C ALA A 168 2.53 15.52 -5.42
N ARG A 169 3.51 14.81 -6.00
CA ARG A 169 3.63 13.36 -5.85
C ARG A 169 3.97 12.95 -4.41
N LEU A 170 4.87 13.69 -3.76
CA LEU A 170 5.23 13.48 -2.35
C LEU A 170 4.03 13.75 -1.44
N ILE A 171 3.32 14.87 -1.61
CA ILE A 171 2.11 15.20 -0.84
C ILE A 171 1.05 14.09 -0.99
N ALA A 172 0.83 13.62 -2.22
CA ALA A 172 -0.16 12.58 -2.47
C ALA A 172 0.21 11.25 -1.79
N GLU A 173 1.49 10.85 -1.83
CA GLU A 173 1.95 9.64 -1.14
C GLU A 173 1.92 9.80 0.39
N ALA A 174 2.21 11.00 0.92
CA ALA A 174 2.02 11.32 2.34
C ALA A 174 0.55 11.17 2.75
N PHE A 175 -0.37 11.64 1.91
CA PHE A 175 -1.80 11.49 2.14
C PHE A 175 -2.23 10.02 2.13
N ARG A 176 -1.70 9.20 1.22
CA ARG A 176 -1.95 7.74 1.21
C ARG A 176 -1.54 7.09 2.53
N SER A 177 -0.34 7.42 3.03
CA SER A 177 0.13 6.92 4.33
C SER A 177 -0.74 7.39 5.48
N LYS A 178 -1.18 8.67 5.45
CA LYS A 178 -2.10 9.24 6.45
C LYS A 178 -3.46 8.51 6.46
N ILE A 179 -3.99 8.14 5.29
CA ILE A 179 -5.23 7.34 5.19
C ILE A 179 -5.04 5.97 5.83
N LEU A 180 -3.99 5.24 5.47
CA LEU A 180 -3.75 3.89 6.00
C LEU A 180 -3.56 3.91 7.51
N LYS A 181 -2.75 4.85 8.03
CA LYS A 181 -2.56 5.05 9.46
C LYS A 181 -3.88 5.36 10.16
N ARG A 182 -4.70 6.26 9.59
CA ARG A 182 -6.02 6.58 10.16
C ARG A 182 -6.96 5.38 10.18
N ILE A 183 -6.97 4.56 9.13
CA ILE A 183 -7.75 3.32 9.11
C ILE A 183 -7.28 2.38 10.23
N GLU A 184 -5.97 2.22 10.43
CA GLU A 184 -5.41 1.39 11.50
C GLU A 184 -5.83 1.89 12.89
N GLU A 185 -5.72 3.19 13.14
CA GLU A 185 -6.02 3.85 14.42
C GLU A 185 -7.52 3.95 14.75
N LEU A 186 -8.40 3.91 13.75
CA LEU A 186 -9.85 3.94 13.96
C LEU A 186 -10.32 2.74 14.79
N ASP A 187 -11.02 3.01 15.89
CA ASP A 187 -11.66 1.98 16.72
C ASP A 187 -12.98 1.52 16.09
N LEU A 188 -13.13 0.21 15.88
CA LEU A 188 -14.34 -0.39 15.33
C LEU A 188 -15.56 -0.23 16.25
N SER A 189 -15.36 -0.04 17.55
CA SER A 189 -16.43 0.24 18.50
C SER A 189 -17.21 1.52 18.16
N THR A 190 -16.60 2.41 17.38
CA THR A 190 -17.20 3.68 16.94
C THR A 190 -18.14 3.53 15.74
N VAL A 191 -18.19 2.35 15.10
CA VAL A 191 -19.07 2.12 13.95
C VAL A 191 -20.51 1.88 14.44
N PRO A 192 -21.46 2.79 14.17
CA PRO A 192 -22.81 2.62 14.66
C PRO A 192 -23.51 1.42 14.03
N GLY A 193 -24.37 0.75 14.81
CA GLY A 193 -25.08 -0.45 14.35
C GLY A 193 -25.95 -0.23 13.11
N PHE A 194 -26.47 0.98 12.89
CA PHE A 194 -27.28 1.32 11.71
C PHE A 194 -26.49 1.33 10.40
N LEU A 195 -25.15 1.43 10.44
CA LEU A 195 -24.30 1.32 9.24
C LEU A 195 -24.09 -0.13 8.80
N LYS A 196 -24.39 -1.11 9.66
CA LYS A 196 -24.13 -2.53 9.40
C LYS A 196 -24.70 -3.01 8.06
N PRO A 197 -25.95 -2.70 7.65
CA PRO A 197 -26.47 -3.11 6.35
C PRO A 197 -25.65 -2.58 5.18
N THR A 198 -25.22 -1.32 5.25
CA THR A 198 -24.36 -0.70 4.22
C THR A 198 -22.98 -1.34 4.19
N VAL A 199 -22.39 -1.59 5.36
CA VAL A 199 -21.09 -2.27 5.48
C VAL A 199 -21.16 -3.68 4.89
N ASP A 200 -22.21 -4.44 5.19
CA ASP A 200 -22.39 -5.80 4.67
C ASP A 200 -22.59 -5.80 3.15
N MET A 201 -23.36 -4.83 2.61
CA MET A 201 -23.52 -4.63 1.18
C MET A 201 -22.19 -4.32 0.48
N VAL A 202 -21.43 -3.36 1.00
CA VAL A 202 -20.10 -3.01 0.46
C VAL A 202 -19.14 -4.19 0.58
N ARG A 203 -19.15 -4.93 1.70
CA ARG A 203 -18.31 -6.12 1.88
C ARG A 203 -18.59 -7.17 0.79
N ASN A 204 -19.86 -7.47 0.52
CA ASN A 204 -20.24 -8.45 -0.50
C ASN A 204 -19.84 -8.00 -1.91
N GLU A 205 -20.02 -6.71 -2.21
CA GLU A 205 -19.63 -6.14 -3.50
C GLU A 205 -18.11 -6.19 -3.69
N VAL A 206 -17.35 -5.77 -2.68
CA VAL A 206 -15.88 -5.77 -2.71
C VAL A 206 -15.33 -7.20 -2.82
N LEU A 207 -15.86 -8.16 -2.05
CA LEU A 207 -15.41 -9.55 -2.11
C LEU A 207 -15.67 -10.22 -3.47
N SER A 208 -16.70 -9.78 -4.19
CA SER A 208 -16.99 -10.28 -5.54
C SER A 208 -16.14 -9.61 -6.62
N ALA A 209 -15.81 -8.32 -6.45
CA ALA A 209 -15.01 -7.56 -7.41
C ALA A 209 -13.49 -7.78 -7.26
N LEU A 210 -13.01 -8.03 -6.05
CA LEU A 210 -11.60 -8.30 -5.81
C LEU A 210 -11.23 -9.68 -6.35
N PRO A 211 -10.08 -9.83 -7.02
CA PRO A 211 -9.56 -11.15 -7.34
C PRO A 211 -9.56 -11.96 -6.05
N LYS A 212 -10.22 -13.13 -6.07
CA LYS A 212 -10.00 -14.14 -5.03
C LYS A 212 -8.50 -14.27 -4.92
N ALA A 213 -7.98 -13.96 -3.75
CA ALA A 213 -6.56 -14.00 -3.49
C ALA A 213 -6.15 -15.48 -3.54
N ASP A 214 -5.93 -16.01 -4.76
CA ASP A 214 -5.34 -17.32 -5.04
C ASP A 214 -3.83 -17.26 -4.69
N ILE A 215 -3.53 -16.75 -3.50
CA ILE A 215 -2.23 -16.79 -2.85
C ILE A 215 -2.18 -17.96 -1.87
N ASN A 216 -3.33 -18.52 -1.49
CA ASN A 216 -3.45 -19.85 -0.91
C ASN A 216 -3.52 -20.88 -2.03
N TYR A 217 -2.42 -21.05 -2.76
CA TYR A 217 -2.22 -22.29 -3.51
C TYR A 217 -1.47 -23.22 -2.57
N GLU A 218 -2.12 -24.29 -2.11
CA GLU A 218 -1.42 -25.46 -1.58
C GLU A 218 -0.59 -26.02 -2.73
N VAL A 219 0.66 -25.57 -2.83
CA VAL A 219 1.62 -26.19 -3.72
C VAL A 219 1.84 -27.60 -3.14
N SER A 220 1.25 -28.61 -3.77
CA SER A 220 1.35 -29.99 -3.28
C SER A 220 2.79 -30.52 -3.25
N GLU A 221 3.73 -29.87 -3.97
CA GLU A 221 5.14 -30.25 -3.96
C GLU A 221 6.09 -29.07 -4.28
N PHE A 222 7.09 -28.86 -3.42
CA PHE A 222 8.15 -27.88 -3.63
C PHE A 222 8.96 -28.22 -4.90
N ARG A 223 9.11 -27.24 -5.81
CA ARG A 223 9.83 -27.40 -7.08
C ARG A 223 10.95 -26.35 -7.19
N PRO A 224 12.19 -26.70 -6.81
CA PRO A 224 13.33 -25.78 -6.92
C PRO A 224 13.51 -25.17 -8.31
N SER A 225 13.23 -25.94 -9.38
CA SER A 225 13.33 -25.48 -10.77
C SER A 225 12.32 -24.40 -11.18
N ALA A 226 11.30 -24.15 -10.35
CA ALA A 226 10.33 -23.08 -10.57
C ALA A 226 10.69 -21.78 -9.82
N LEU A 227 11.74 -21.79 -8.99
CA LEU A 227 12.12 -20.63 -8.18
C LEU A 227 12.48 -19.41 -9.07
N PRO A 228 12.05 -18.19 -8.67
CA PRO A 228 12.57 -16.97 -9.26
C PRO A 228 14.10 -16.88 -9.10
N PRO A 229 14.85 -16.30 -10.04
CA PRO A 229 16.32 -16.16 -9.95
C PRO A 229 16.76 -15.50 -8.65
N CYS A 230 16.05 -14.46 -8.21
CA CYS A 230 16.32 -13.77 -6.94
C CYS A 230 16.16 -14.69 -5.72
N ILE A 231 15.11 -15.51 -5.66
CA ILE A 231 14.88 -16.42 -4.54
C ILE A 231 15.87 -17.60 -4.58
N ALA A 232 16.15 -18.13 -5.77
CA ALA A 232 17.13 -19.21 -5.94
C ALA A 232 18.52 -18.79 -5.44
N GLN A 233 18.94 -17.56 -5.74
CA GLN A 233 20.19 -17.02 -5.24
C GLN A 233 20.16 -16.84 -3.72
N LEU A 234 19.08 -16.29 -3.15
CA LEU A 234 18.95 -16.14 -1.69
C LEU A 234 18.98 -17.48 -0.95
N LEU A 235 18.33 -18.50 -1.50
CA LEU A 235 18.34 -19.85 -0.94
C LEU A 235 19.76 -20.43 -0.97
N LYS A 236 20.45 -20.32 -2.11
CA LYS A 236 21.84 -20.76 -2.27
C LYS A 236 22.77 -20.05 -1.28
N ASP A 237 22.69 -18.73 -1.18
CA ASP A 237 23.54 -17.95 -0.28
C ASP A 237 23.30 -18.32 1.20
N ALA A 238 22.05 -18.60 1.58
CA ALA A 238 21.71 -19.08 2.92
C ALA A 238 22.26 -20.50 3.20
N GLU A 239 22.11 -21.42 2.25
CA GLU A 239 22.62 -22.79 2.36
C GLU A 239 24.17 -22.86 2.40
N GLU A 240 24.84 -21.92 1.74
CA GLU A 240 26.30 -21.73 1.78
C GLU A 240 26.77 -21.00 3.05
N GLY A 241 25.86 -20.59 3.95
CA GLY A 241 26.18 -19.90 5.19
C GLY A 241 26.70 -18.47 5.00
N LYS A 242 26.43 -17.84 3.85
CA LYS A 242 26.81 -16.44 3.62
C LYS A 242 25.95 -15.52 4.46
N ASN A 243 26.53 -14.38 4.87
CA ASN A 243 25.74 -13.36 5.53
C ASN A 243 24.76 -12.70 4.55
N ILE A 244 23.46 -12.92 4.75
CA ILE A 244 22.40 -12.25 3.99
C ILE A 244 21.72 -11.14 4.82
N PRO A 245 21.43 -9.97 4.24
CA PRO A 245 20.78 -8.85 4.94
C PRO A 245 19.41 -9.21 5.53
N HIS A 246 18.94 -8.44 6.53
CA HIS A 246 17.63 -8.67 7.16
C HIS A 246 16.47 -8.76 6.15
N MET A 247 16.44 -7.84 5.17
CA MET A 247 15.41 -7.86 4.13
C MET A 247 15.48 -9.11 3.22
N ALA A 248 16.68 -9.65 3.00
CA ALA A 248 16.87 -10.91 2.29
C ALA A 248 16.33 -12.10 3.09
N ARG A 249 16.64 -12.18 4.40
CA ARG A 249 16.10 -13.19 5.32
C ARG A 249 14.57 -13.17 5.34
N PHE A 250 13.99 -11.98 5.51
CA PHE A 250 12.53 -11.80 5.49
C PHE A 250 11.90 -12.24 4.16
N THR A 251 12.51 -11.86 3.03
CA THR A 251 12.04 -12.23 1.69
C THR A 251 12.04 -13.74 1.48
N LEU A 252 13.13 -14.41 1.87
CA LEU A 252 13.26 -15.85 1.73
C LEU A 252 12.26 -16.59 2.62
N ALA A 253 12.13 -16.19 3.89
CA ALA A 253 11.21 -16.78 4.84
C ALA A 253 9.75 -16.69 4.38
N THR A 254 9.29 -15.47 4.09
CA THR A 254 7.91 -15.20 3.63
C THR A 254 7.60 -15.92 2.33
N PHE A 255 8.55 -16.02 1.40
CA PHE A 255 8.36 -16.75 0.14
C PHE A 255 8.21 -18.25 0.37
N LEU A 256 9.13 -18.88 1.12
CA LEU A 256 9.10 -20.33 1.38
C LEU A 256 7.82 -20.74 2.12
N ILE A 257 7.42 -19.98 3.14
CA ILE A 257 6.16 -20.18 3.86
C ILE A 257 4.94 -20.00 2.96
N SER A 258 4.99 -19.02 2.05
CA SER A 258 3.89 -18.77 1.09
C SER A 258 3.72 -19.90 0.08
N ILE A 259 4.78 -20.64 -0.26
CA ILE A 259 4.71 -21.81 -1.16
C ILE A 259 4.54 -23.15 -0.41
N GLY A 260 4.26 -23.11 0.90
CA GLY A 260 3.86 -24.30 1.67
C GLY A 260 4.94 -24.92 2.57
N LYS A 261 6.12 -24.30 2.73
CA LYS A 261 7.10 -24.77 3.73
C LYS A 261 6.64 -24.43 5.15
N ARG A 262 6.79 -25.37 6.08
CA ARG A 262 6.54 -25.12 7.51
C ARG A 262 7.66 -24.27 8.13
N PRO A 263 7.38 -23.49 9.20
CA PRO A 263 8.41 -22.73 9.92
C PRO A 263 9.65 -23.57 10.27
N GLU A 264 9.44 -24.82 10.70
CA GLU A 264 10.51 -25.74 11.05
C GLU A 264 11.38 -26.14 9.84
N GLU A 265 10.80 -26.27 8.64
CA GLU A 265 11.59 -26.54 7.42
C GLU A 265 12.38 -25.32 6.97
N VAL A 266 11.84 -24.11 7.19
CA VAL A 266 12.53 -22.86 6.85
C VAL A 266 13.65 -22.57 7.85
N LEU A 267 13.49 -22.97 9.11
CA LEU A 267 14.51 -22.86 10.15
C LEU A 267 15.81 -23.57 9.74
N GLU A 268 15.70 -24.76 9.12
CA GLU A 268 16.84 -25.53 8.61
C GLU A 268 17.68 -24.76 7.59
N VAL A 269 17.03 -23.96 6.73
CA VAL A 269 17.71 -23.11 5.74
C VAL A 269 18.54 -22.03 6.43
N PHE A 270 18.07 -21.51 7.57
CA PHE A 270 18.73 -20.42 8.29
C PHE A 270 19.78 -20.88 9.30
N ARG A 271 19.85 -22.18 9.64
CA ARG A 271 20.77 -22.70 10.65
C ARG A 271 22.25 -22.43 10.36
N ARG A 272 22.62 -22.29 9.07
CA ARG A 272 24.00 -22.01 8.63
C ARG A 272 24.34 -20.51 8.59
N LEU A 273 23.38 -19.63 8.83
CA LEU A 273 23.64 -18.19 8.79
C LEU A 273 24.48 -17.73 9.99
N PRO A 274 25.29 -16.67 9.80
CA PRO A 274 25.91 -15.97 10.91
C PRO A 274 24.84 -15.45 11.89
N ASP A 275 25.17 -15.51 13.19
CA ASP A 275 24.34 -15.06 14.31
C ASP A 275 22.99 -15.80 14.44
N PHE A 276 22.94 -17.07 14.02
CA PHE A 276 21.75 -17.90 14.15
C PHE A 276 21.39 -18.19 15.62
N ASP A 277 20.17 -17.81 16.00
CA ASP A 277 19.54 -18.14 17.27
C ASP A 277 18.24 -18.89 16.96
N GLU A 278 18.18 -20.17 17.35
CA GLU A 278 17.09 -21.07 16.99
C GLU A 278 15.74 -20.60 17.52
N ALA A 279 15.70 -20.24 18.81
CA ALA A 279 14.47 -19.84 19.49
C ALA A 279 13.90 -18.55 18.90
N LYS A 280 14.76 -17.54 18.67
CA LYS A 280 14.34 -16.29 18.02
C LYS A 280 13.89 -16.56 16.59
N THR A 281 14.70 -17.25 15.79
CA THR A 281 14.38 -17.46 14.37
C THR A 281 13.06 -18.20 14.21
N LEU A 282 12.81 -19.26 14.99
CA LEU A 282 11.55 -19.99 14.95
C LEU A 282 10.36 -19.11 15.35
N TYR A 283 10.49 -18.29 16.39
CA TYR A 283 9.45 -17.34 16.78
C TYR A 283 9.10 -16.37 15.63
N HIS A 284 10.12 -15.80 14.98
CA HIS A 284 9.93 -14.92 13.83
C HIS A 284 9.25 -15.64 12.64
N LEU A 285 9.62 -16.89 12.37
CA LEU A 285 9.02 -17.70 11.30
C LEU A 285 7.55 -18.03 11.56
N ARG A 286 7.20 -18.36 12.81
CA ARG A 286 5.80 -18.59 13.23
C ARG A 286 4.95 -17.33 13.10
N HIS A 287 5.52 -16.17 13.41
CA HIS A 287 4.86 -14.89 13.20
C HIS A 287 4.63 -14.61 11.71
N VAL A 288 5.63 -14.86 10.86
CA VAL A 288 5.50 -14.75 9.40
C VAL A 288 4.42 -15.70 8.86
N ALA A 289 4.34 -16.91 9.38
CA ALA A 289 3.31 -17.89 9.01
C ALA A 289 1.89 -17.52 9.49
N GLY A 290 1.77 -16.54 10.40
CA GLY A 290 0.49 -16.18 11.00
C GLY A 290 0.02 -17.18 12.06
N GLU A 291 0.91 -18.02 12.59
CA GLU A 291 0.57 -19.01 13.63
C GLU A 291 0.40 -18.37 15.02
N ILE A 292 1.02 -17.21 15.23
CA ILE A 292 1.02 -16.46 16.50
C ILE A 292 0.75 -14.97 16.25
N GLY A 293 0.43 -14.21 17.31
CA GLY A 293 0.18 -12.77 17.23
C GLY A 293 -1.14 -12.41 16.56
N SER A 294 -1.11 -11.45 15.60
CA SER A 294 -2.29 -10.96 14.87
C SER A 294 -2.91 -11.98 13.90
N ARG A 295 -2.35 -13.19 13.82
CA ARG A 295 -2.69 -14.25 12.86
C ARG A 295 -2.64 -13.82 11.39
N THR A 296 -1.92 -12.74 11.10
CA THR A 296 -1.72 -12.26 9.73
C THR A 296 -0.57 -13.01 9.09
N LYS A 297 -0.84 -13.78 8.03
CA LYS A 297 0.21 -14.42 7.23
C LYS A 297 0.92 -13.39 6.37
N TYR A 298 2.23 -13.23 6.56
CA TYR A 298 3.04 -12.31 5.77
C TYR A 298 3.36 -12.91 4.39
N VAL A 299 3.36 -12.05 3.38
CA VAL A 299 3.69 -12.41 1.98
C VAL A 299 5.03 -11.79 1.58
N PRO A 300 5.77 -12.41 0.64
CA PRO A 300 7.08 -11.88 0.23
C PRO A 300 6.95 -10.52 -0.46
N PRO A 301 7.99 -9.66 -0.37
CA PRO A 301 7.96 -8.36 -1.04
C PRO A 301 7.76 -8.46 -2.55
N SER A 302 7.15 -7.42 -3.13
CA SER A 302 6.95 -7.30 -4.58
C SER A 302 8.28 -7.23 -5.35
N CYS A 303 8.27 -7.54 -6.66
CA CYS A 303 9.48 -7.40 -7.50
C CYS A 303 10.03 -5.96 -7.49
N ALA A 304 9.15 -4.95 -7.39
CA ALA A 304 9.58 -3.56 -7.28
C ALA A 304 10.34 -3.32 -5.97
N THR A 305 9.81 -3.82 -4.84
CA THR A 305 10.47 -3.75 -3.53
C THR A 305 11.82 -4.46 -3.55
N LEU A 306 11.89 -5.68 -4.11
CA LEU A 306 13.15 -6.41 -4.23
C LEU A 306 14.20 -5.65 -5.04
N ARG A 307 13.81 -4.95 -6.11
CA ARG A 307 14.73 -4.07 -6.85
C ARG A 307 15.22 -2.89 -6.00
N THR A 308 14.33 -2.26 -5.23
CA THR A 308 14.69 -1.14 -4.34
C THR A 308 15.76 -1.56 -3.32
N PHE A 309 15.65 -2.76 -2.76
CA PHE A 309 16.59 -3.34 -1.80
C PHE A 309 17.79 -4.06 -2.45
N GLY A 310 17.92 -4.05 -3.78
CA GLY A 310 19.05 -4.70 -4.47
C GLY A 310 19.02 -6.23 -4.42
N LEU A 311 17.87 -6.84 -4.15
CA LEU A 311 17.69 -8.31 -4.06
C LEU A 311 17.31 -8.96 -5.39
N CYS A 312 17.05 -8.17 -6.43
CA CYS A 312 16.74 -8.69 -7.76
C CYS A 312 18.04 -8.94 -8.54
N VAL A 313 18.38 -10.22 -8.75
CA VAL A 313 19.58 -10.66 -9.48
C VAL A 313 19.21 -11.48 -10.70
N SER A 314 20.00 -11.36 -11.77
CA SER A 314 19.90 -12.17 -13.00
C SER A 314 18.46 -12.34 -13.54
N PRO A 315 17.74 -11.24 -13.83
CA PRO A 315 16.35 -11.32 -14.30
C PRO A 315 16.25 -12.05 -15.67
N ASP A 316 15.28 -12.94 -15.79
CA ASP A 316 15.01 -13.71 -17.02
C ASP A 316 13.75 -13.21 -17.78
N ASP A 317 13.34 -13.96 -18.82
CA ASP A 317 12.16 -13.62 -19.64
C ASP A 317 10.83 -13.65 -18.85
N VAL A 318 10.78 -14.38 -17.73
CA VAL A 318 9.60 -14.49 -16.89
C VAL A 318 9.54 -13.31 -15.92
N CYS A 319 10.69 -12.84 -15.43
CA CYS A 319 10.79 -11.66 -14.56
C CYS A 319 10.17 -10.40 -15.19
N SER A 320 10.24 -10.22 -16.52
CA SER A 320 9.62 -9.08 -17.21
C SER A 320 8.10 -9.17 -17.34
N LYS A 321 7.52 -10.38 -17.19
CA LYS A 321 6.09 -10.68 -17.36
C LYS A 321 5.31 -10.68 -16.04
N VAL A 322 5.98 -10.52 -14.91
CA VAL A 322 5.39 -10.65 -13.56
C VAL A 322 5.79 -9.50 -12.65
N ARG A 323 4.96 -9.22 -11.65
CA ARG A 323 5.20 -8.15 -10.65
C ARG A 323 5.48 -8.67 -9.24
N HIS A 324 5.45 -9.99 -9.04
CA HIS A 324 5.58 -10.62 -7.74
C HIS A 324 6.32 -11.97 -7.81
N PRO A 325 7.20 -12.32 -6.85
CA PRO A 325 7.90 -13.61 -6.84
C PRO A 325 6.96 -14.82 -6.84
N LEU A 326 5.85 -14.77 -6.10
CA LEU A 326 4.86 -15.87 -6.11
C LEU A 326 4.17 -16.01 -7.47
N ALA A 327 3.93 -14.91 -8.18
CA ALA A 327 3.35 -14.95 -9.52
C ALA A 327 4.33 -15.57 -10.53
N TYR A 328 5.64 -15.26 -10.39
CA TYR A 328 6.69 -15.94 -11.14
C TYR A 328 6.63 -17.45 -10.91
N TYR A 329 6.67 -17.87 -9.65
CA TYR A 329 6.70 -19.29 -9.27
C TYR A 329 5.50 -20.05 -9.83
N LYS A 330 4.30 -19.45 -9.71
CA LYS A 330 3.04 -19.98 -10.27
C LYS A 330 3.11 -20.12 -11.81
N LEU A 331 3.62 -19.10 -12.50
CA LEU A 331 3.74 -19.13 -13.96
C LEU A 331 4.74 -20.20 -14.42
N LYS A 332 5.88 -20.34 -13.72
CA LYS A 332 6.90 -21.35 -14.06
C LYS A 332 6.40 -22.77 -13.77
N LEU A 333 5.73 -23.00 -12.64
CA LEU A 333 5.06 -24.27 -12.34
C LEU A 333 4.08 -24.68 -13.45
N ARG A 334 3.22 -23.75 -13.89
CA ARG A 334 2.30 -24.01 -15.01
C ARG A 334 3.03 -24.37 -16.28
N ARG A 335 4.10 -23.66 -16.65
CA ARG A 335 4.92 -23.98 -17.84
C ARG A 335 5.55 -25.37 -17.73
N ILE A 336 6.03 -25.78 -16.57
CA ILE A 336 6.61 -27.11 -16.34
C ILE A 336 5.54 -28.20 -16.49
N GLN A 337 4.36 -28.01 -15.89
CA GLN A 337 3.25 -28.97 -15.99
C GLN A 337 2.72 -29.13 -17.42
N HIS A 338 2.63 -28.03 -18.19
CA HIS A 338 2.17 -28.08 -19.58
C HIS A 338 3.25 -28.57 -20.55
N GLY A 339 4.53 -28.26 -20.30
CA GLY A 339 5.67 -28.78 -21.06
C GLY A 339 5.88 -30.29 -20.87
N GLY A 340 5.45 -30.86 -19.75
CA GLY A 340 5.46 -32.31 -19.50
C GLY A 340 4.36 -33.07 -20.27
N LYS A 341 3.17 -32.47 -20.46
CA LYS A 341 2.08 -33.10 -21.22
C LYS A 341 2.33 -33.18 -22.72
N GLY A 342 3.14 -32.29 -23.28
CA GLY A 342 3.49 -32.31 -24.72
C GLY A 342 4.51 -33.39 -25.12
N LYS A 343 5.26 -33.96 -24.17
CA LYS A 343 6.25 -35.02 -24.46
C LYS A 343 5.70 -36.45 -24.39
N ASN A 344 4.53 -36.66 -23.78
CA ASN A 344 3.90 -37.98 -23.67
C ASN A 344 2.86 -38.25 -24.78
N ALA A 345 2.77 -37.40 -25.80
CA ALA A 345 1.88 -37.59 -26.96
C ALA A 345 2.62 -38.05 -28.23
N VAL A 346 3.94 -38.30 -28.12
CA VAL A 346 4.77 -38.86 -29.19
C VAL A 346 5.62 -39.96 -28.57
N SER A 347 5.00 -41.11 -28.32
CA SER A 347 5.66 -42.38 -28.02
C SER A 347 4.79 -43.50 -28.57
#